data_AF-A0A550GMR8-F1
#
_entry.id   AF-A0A550GMR8-F1
#
_cell.length_a   1.000
_cell.length_b   1.000
_cell.length_c   1.000
_cell.angle_alpha   90.00
_cell.angle_beta   90.00
_cell.angle_gamma   90.00
#
_symmetry.space_group_name_H-M   'P 1'
#
loop_
_entity.id
_entity.type
_entity.pdbx_description
1 polymer ?
#
loop_
_entity_poly.entity_id
_entity_poly.type
_entity_poly.pdbx_seq_one_letter_code
_entity_poly.pdbx_strand_id
1 'polypeptide(L)'
;MPENGFPSFQETYASPMTRRIEDWKSRLIDLSRRNNLLYFKPSKRGSLSVSSPSMEKTFNRLALRKRHLEFWYPPEADVHKHQSQGSTNLSFLNEKTSPTAKQLVCGESNRADLEKILKNLHRRSLLDYRERGVRILYAAFGMLVWKDKETDEEVRSPLVLVPIELTRKSFREPFTISVPPIEEEVVLNPALQVKLKKDFEVQLPPLPEYWESQSLLNYFSAATQVADELGWIVEATVKIGLFSFHKLVIYNDLDTNAGVIAQHSIIRQIAGVKEEEFEAISLPEEKDVDRIRPPEKTFQVLDADSSQQVSIEYALRGQSFVMQGPPGTGKSQTIANIIAECIAHGKSVLFVSDKMAALEVVYKRLREVGLSSFCLELHSSKANKREVVAELKRCLDEHLVPRKLPSPHELEKLTLLRNSLNKYVVSLHQKRFNLQKSAYEVLGELSSLECVPFVAVELPNLVG
;
A
#
# COMPACT_ATOMS: atom_id res chain seq x y z
N MET A 1 -55.31 11.53 19.77
CA MET A 1 -54.69 10.25 19.35
C MET A 1 -54.85 10.10 17.85
N PRO A 2 -53.79 9.75 17.12
CA PRO A 2 -52.48 10.39 17.05
C PRO A 2 -52.34 11.23 15.77
N GLU A 3 -51.59 12.32 15.86
CA GLU A 3 -51.19 13.16 14.73
C GLU A 3 -50.03 12.52 13.96
N ASN A 4 -50.09 12.69 12.65
CA ASN A 4 -49.18 12.17 11.65
C ASN A 4 -47.75 12.72 11.82
N GLY A 5 -46.82 11.85 12.17
CA GLY A 5 -45.39 12.08 11.95
C GLY A 5 -45.07 11.91 10.48
N PHE A 6 -44.77 13.01 9.78
CA PHE A 6 -44.17 12.97 8.45
C PHE A 6 -42.79 12.28 8.51
N PRO A 7 -42.50 11.30 7.65
CA PRO A 7 -41.12 10.92 7.37
C PRO A 7 -40.42 12.09 6.66
N SER A 8 -39.20 12.41 7.09
CA SER A 8 -38.33 13.40 6.46
C SER A 8 -38.14 13.12 4.97
N PHE A 9 -38.59 14.05 4.12
CA PHE A 9 -38.67 13.98 2.66
C PHE A 9 -37.32 13.98 1.90
N GLN A 10 -36.18 13.65 2.52
CA GLN A 10 -34.86 13.72 1.88
C GLN A 10 -34.21 12.36 1.53
N GLU A 11 -34.73 11.22 1.98
CA GLU A 11 -34.08 9.92 1.72
C GLU A 11 -34.47 9.22 0.40
N THR A 12 -35.47 9.74 -0.33
CA THR A 12 -36.15 8.96 -1.38
C THR A 12 -35.59 9.08 -2.81
N TYR A 13 -34.51 9.84 -3.08
CA TYR A 13 -33.96 9.97 -4.45
C TYR A 13 -32.43 9.83 -4.56
N ALA A 14 -31.75 9.15 -3.63
CA ALA A 14 -30.34 8.82 -3.83
C ALA A 14 -30.18 7.78 -4.94
N SER A 15 -29.44 8.13 -6.01
CA SER A 15 -29.14 7.20 -7.12
C SER A 15 -28.50 5.91 -6.59
N PRO A 16 -28.63 4.76 -7.30
CA PRO A 16 -27.98 3.50 -6.89
C PRO A 16 -26.47 3.67 -6.64
N MET A 17 -25.81 4.52 -7.44
CA MET A 17 -24.40 4.86 -7.26
C MET A 17 -24.14 5.65 -5.98
N THR A 18 -24.96 6.65 -5.68
CA THR A 18 -24.83 7.43 -4.45
C THR A 18 -24.93 6.54 -3.22
N ARG A 19 -25.88 5.59 -3.20
CA ARG A 19 -26.02 4.60 -2.12
C ARG A 19 -24.80 3.70 -1.99
N ARG A 20 -24.22 3.27 -3.13
CA ARG A 20 -23.00 2.44 -3.15
C ARG A 20 -21.77 3.18 -2.65
N ILE A 21 -21.60 4.45 -3.05
CA ILE A 21 -20.51 5.30 -2.56
C ILE A 21 -20.63 5.48 -1.04
N GLU A 22 -21.85 5.72 -0.53
CA GLU A 22 -22.06 5.85 0.92
C GLU A 22 -21.80 4.55 1.68
N ASP A 23 -22.18 3.39 1.12
CA ASP A 23 -21.82 2.07 1.66
C ASP A 23 -20.29 1.88 1.71
N TRP A 24 -19.56 2.19 0.63
CA TRP A 24 -18.09 2.09 0.61
C TRP A 24 -17.43 3.02 1.63
N LYS A 25 -17.90 4.26 1.70
CA LYS A 25 -17.47 5.25 2.69
C LYS A 25 -17.68 4.76 4.11
N SER A 26 -18.85 4.21 4.43
CA SER A 26 -19.17 3.70 5.77
C SER A 26 -18.24 2.55 6.21
N ARG A 27 -17.71 1.76 5.26
CA ARG A 27 -16.74 0.68 5.53
C ARG A 27 -15.31 1.17 5.75
N LEU A 28 -15.00 2.41 5.35
CA LEU A 28 -13.67 3.00 5.48
C LEU A 28 -13.51 3.79 6.77
N ILE A 29 -14.59 4.38 7.30
CA ILE A 29 -14.56 5.08 8.58
C ILE A 29 -14.82 4.10 9.73
N ASP A 30 -13.82 3.91 10.58
CA ASP A 30 -14.01 3.29 11.89
C ASP A 30 -14.26 4.37 12.95
N LEU A 31 -15.54 4.71 13.21
CA LEU A 31 -15.92 5.57 14.35
C LEU A 31 -16.24 4.76 15.61
N SER A 32 -15.92 3.46 15.63
CA SER A 32 -16.26 2.60 16.76
C SER A 32 -15.34 2.85 17.95
N ARG A 33 -15.76 2.36 19.12
CA ARG A 33 -14.96 2.31 20.36
C ARG A 33 -13.64 1.53 20.25
N ARG A 34 -13.39 0.83 19.13
CA ARG A 34 -12.12 0.15 18.85
C ARG A 34 -11.07 1.07 18.24
N ASN A 35 -11.48 2.22 17.69
CA ASN A 35 -10.56 3.16 17.08
C ASN A 35 -9.80 3.96 18.16
N ASN A 36 -8.50 3.67 18.30
CA ASN A 36 -7.63 4.37 19.24
C ASN A 36 -7.41 5.86 18.94
N LEU A 37 -7.79 6.33 17.74
CA LEU A 37 -7.82 7.76 17.42
C LEU A 37 -9.02 8.46 18.07
N LEU A 38 -10.08 7.75 18.41
CA LEU A 38 -11.25 8.35 19.08
C LEU A 38 -11.30 7.97 20.55
N TYR A 39 -11.11 6.69 20.84
CA TYR A 39 -11.25 6.15 22.19
C TYR A 39 -9.90 5.61 22.64
N PHE A 40 -8.92 6.50 22.82
CA PHE A 40 -7.57 6.13 23.20
C PHE A 40 -7.58 5.47 24.58
N LYS A 41 -7.14 4.21 24.62
CA LYS A 41 -6.95 3.45 25.85
C LYS A 41 -5.47 3.11 26.00
N PRO A 42 -4.80 3.51 27.09
CA PRO A 42 -3.42 3.12 27.34
C PRO A 42 -3.28 1.61 27.31
N SER A 43 -2.45 1.11 26.39
CA SER A 43 -2.16 -0.31 26.26
C SER A 43 -0.80 -0.62 26.87
N LYS A 44 -0.76 -1.57 27.82
CA LYS A 44 0.49 -2.03 28.46
C LYS A 44 1.58 -2.47 27.47
N ARG A 45 1.24 -2.78 26.21
CA ARG A 45 2.18 -3.20 25.16
C ARG A 45 2.07 -2.40 23.86
N GLY A 46 1.15 -1.44 23.79
CA GLY A 46 0.77 -0.78 22.53
C GLY A 46 0.93 0.74 22.52
N SER A 47 1.28 1.34 23.65
CA SER A 47 1.49 2.79 23.78
C SER A 47 2.50 3.10 24.87
N LEU A 48 3.22 4.21 24.74
CA LEU A 48 4.13 4.75 25.75
C LEU A 48 3.70 6.17 26.12
N SER A 49 3.90 6.54 27.39
CA SER A 49 3.68 7.92 27.85
C SER A 49 5.01 8.59 28.14
N VAL A 50 5.32 9.69 27.46
CA VAL A 50 6.54 10.46 27.72
C VAL A 50 6.29 11.40 28.90
N SER A 51 7.09 11.27 29.96
CA SER A 51 7.01 12.09 31.18
C SER A 51 7.99 13.26 31.17
N SER A 52 9.15 13.11 30.50
CA SER A 52 10.14 14.18 30.34
C SER A 52 10.88 13.99 29.02
N PRO A 53 11.22 15.07 28.28
CA PRO A 53 10.99 16.48 28.59
C PRO A 53 9.53 16.92 28.32
N SER A 54 9.21 18.19 28.64
CA SER A 54 7.88 18.76 28.42
C SER A 54 7.40 18.58 26.97
N MET A 55 6.08 18.56 26.78
CA MET A 55 5.42 18.40 25.48
C MET A 55 6.01 19.33 24.40
N GLU A 56 6.12 20.62 24.71
CA GLU A 56 6.69 21.64 23.83
C GLU A 56 8.15 21.35 23.46
N LYS A 57 8.99 21.00 24.45
CA LYS A 57 10.41 20.70 24.19
C LYS A 57 10.55 19.44 23.35
N THR A 58 9.72 18.43 23.59
CA THR A 58 9.70 17.20 22.80
C THR A 58 9.29 17.51 21.35
N PHE A 59 8.22 18.29 21.15
CA PHE A 59 7.76 18.68 19.82
C PHE A 59 8.82 19.49 19.07
N ASN A 60 9.39 20.53 19.70
CA ASN A 60 10.38 21.39 19.08
C ASN A 60 11.65 20.64 18.67
N ARG A 61 12.04 19.61 19.43
CA ARG A 61 13.19 18.76 19.08
C ARG A 61 12.87 17.79 17.96
N LEU A 62 11.69 17.19 18.00
CA LEU A 62 11.28 16.13 17.09
C LEU A 62 10.77 16.70 15.76
N ALA A 63 9.71 17.50 15.78
CA ALA A 63 9.04 18.04 14.59
C ALA A 63 9.82 19.22 13.96
N LEU A 64 10.20 20.25 14.74
CA LEU A 64 10.88 21.44 14.21
C LEU A 64 12.33 21.15 13.81
N ARG A 65 13.12 20.62 14.74
CA ARG A 65 14.56 20.44 14.57
C ARG A 65 14.95 19.10 13.95
N LYS A 66 13.97 18.21 13.71
CA LYS A 66 14.17 16.86 13.16
C LYS A 66 15.31 16.08 13.83
N ARG A 67 15.46 16.23 15.15
CA ARG A 67 16.53 15.56 15.92
C ARG A 67 16.13 14.13 16.29
N HIS A 68 17.12 13.25 16.32
CA HIS A 68 16.98 11.95 16.96
C HIS A 68 16.90 12.11 18.48
N LEU A 69 15.94 11.43 19.09
CA LEU A 69 15.74 11.36 20.54
C LEU A 69 15.91 9.92 21.01
N GLU A 70 16.69 9.71 22.05
CA GLU A 70 16.96 8.39 22.61
C GLU A 70 16.00 8.08 23.75
N PHE A 71 15.59 6.82 23.92
CA PHE A 71 14.89 6.45 25.16
C PHE A 71 15.89 6.29 26.30
N TRP A 72 15.57 6.90 27.44
CA TRP A 72 16.27 6.61 28.69
C TRP A 72 15.75 5.29 29.26
N TYR A 73 16.67 4.41 29.64
CA TYR A 73 16.33 3.17 30.33
C TYR A 73 16.64 3.34 31.81
N PRO A 74 15.66 3.07 32.70
CA PRO A 74 15.94 3.02 34.13
C PRO A 74 17.06 2.00 34.40
N PRO A 75 18.04 2.31 35.28
CA PRO A 75 18.99 1.30 35.74
C PRO A 75 18.24 0.15 36.40
N GLU A 76 18.71 -1.08 36.20
CA GLU A 76 18.10 -2.24 36.85
C GLU A 76 18.33 -2.09 38.36
N ALA A 77 17.26 -2.12 39.15
CA ALA A 77 17.42 -2.18 40.60
C ALA A 77 18.12 -3.50 40.93
N ASP A 78 19.32 -3.44 41.52
CA ASP A 78 20.05 -4.62 42.00
C ASP A 78 19.15 -5.43 42.95
N VAL A 79 18.61 -6.55 42.47
CA VAL A 79 17.87 -7.53 43.30
C VAL A 79 18.83 -8.45 44.06
N HIS A 80 20.15 -8.20 44.03
CA HIS A 80 21.13 -9.00 44.77
C HIS A 80 21.97 -8.17 45.75
N LYS A 81 21.33 -7.70 46.82
CA LYS A 81 22.04 -7.56 48.11
C LYS A 81 21.72 -8.78 48.97
N HIS A 82 22.51 -9.85 48.81
CA HIS A 82 23.12 -10.58 49.92
C HIS A 82 24.06 -11.69 49.41
N GLN A 83 25.26 -11.68 50.00
CA GLN A 83 26.27 -12.74 50.06
C GLN A 83 27.05 -13.07 48.78
N SER A 84 28.26 -12.52 48.65
CA SER A 84 29.49 -13.27 48.97
C SER A 84 30.74 -12.46 48.63
N GLN A 85 31.74 -12.60 49.49
CA GLN A 85 33.08 -12.02 49.35
C GLN A 85 33.77 -12.59 48.10
N GLY A 86 34.40 -11.73 47.30
CA GLY A 86 35.19 -12.17 46.15
C GLY A 86 35.61 -11.01 45.27
N SER A 87 36.80 -10.48 45.55
CA SER A 87 37.49 -9.50 44.74
C SER A 87 37.56 -9.89 43.25
N THR A 88 37.02 -9.05 42.37
CA THR A 88 37.61 -8.75 41.06
C THR A 88 37.02 -7.44 40.55
N ASN A 89 37.90 -6.46 40.35
CA ASN A 89 37.60 -5.21 39.67
C ASN A 89 37.19 -5.49 38.22
N LEU A 90 35.91 -5.66 37.97
CA LEU A 90 35.31 -5.46 36.66
C LEU A 90 34.69 -4.08 36.68
N SER A 91 35.31 -3.18 35.92
CA SER A 91 34.85 -1.83 35.63
C SER A 91 33.39 -1.84 35.20
N PHE A 92 32.49 -1.57 36.14
CA PHE A 92 31.11 -1.22 35.83
C PHE A 92 31.16 0.04 34.99
N LEU A 93 30.71 -0.09 33.73
CA LEU A 93 30.39 1.03 32.87
C LEU A 93 29.60 2.04 33.69
N ASN A 94 30.04 3.30 33.69
CA ASN A 94 29.31 4.44 34.27
C ASN A 94 27.90 4.52 33.66
N GLU A 95 26.95 3.75 34.18
CA GLU A 95 25.53 3.92 33.89
C GLU A 95 25.12 5.24 34.54
N LYS A 96 25.00 6.29 33.72
CA LYS A 96 24.54 7.60 34.20
C LYS A 96 23.19 7.42 34.90
N THR A 97 23.14 7.74 36.19
CA THR A 97 21.96 7.66 37.05
C THR A 97 20.86 8.66 36.71
N SER A 98 21.13 9.62 35.81
CA SER A 98 20.17 10.64 35.39
C SER A 98 20.04 10.72 33.86
N PRO A 99 18.82 11.00 33.35
CA PRO A 99 18.58 11.17 31.93
C PRO A 99 19.28 12.42 31.40
N THR A 100 19.89 12.31 30.23
CA THR A 100 20.49 13.45 29.54
C THR A 100 19.44 14.28 28.81
N ALA A 101 19.78 15.52 28.46
CA ALA A 101 18.88 16.41 27.73
C ALA A 101 18.44 15.89 26.34
N LYS A 102 19.05 14.83 25.78
CA LYS A 102 18.64 14.22 24.50
C LYS A 102 17.71 13.02 24.67
N GLN A 103 17.44 12.61 25.92
CA GLN A 103 16.71 11.40 26.20
C GLN A 103 15.25 11.68 26.58
N LEU A 104 14.39 10.74 26.20
CA LEU A 104 12.99 10.66 26.58
C LEU A 104 12.87 9.75 27.79
N VAL A 105 12.29 10.26 28.86
CA VAL A 105 11.85 9.48 30.00
C VAL A 105 10.39 9.13 29.77
N CYS A 106 10.08 7.85 29.89
CA CYS A 106 8.71 7.38 29.80
C CYS A 106 8.17 6.98 31.18
N GLY A 107 6.85 6.97 31.35
CA GLY A 107 6.19 6.71 32.63
C GLY A 107 6.20 5.24 33.09
N GLU A 108 6.73 4.32 32.28
CA GLU A 108 6.75 2.89 32.58
C GLU A 108 7.85 2.54 33.60
N SER A 109 7.50 1.65 34.53
CA SER A 109 8.19 1.50 35.81
C SER A 109 9.52 0.74 35.75
N ASN A 110 9.76 -0.07 34.70
CA ASN A 110 10.96 -0.92 34.62
C ASN A 110 11.50 -1.06 33.18
N ARG A 111 12.83 -1.16 33.05
CA ARG A 111 13.60 -1.34 31.82
C ARG A 111 13.06 -2.47 30.93
N ALA A 112 12.76 -3.62 31.54
CA ALA A 112 12.28 -4.80 30.81
C ALA A 112 10.92 -4.56 30.13
N ASP A 113 10.03 -3.81 30.76
CA ASP A 113 8.71 -3.52 30.20
C ASP A 113 8.78 -2.45 29.12
N LEU A 114 9.58 -1.40 29.33
CA LEU A 114 9.87 -0.40 28.30
C LEU A 114 10.45 -1.06 27.05
N GLU A 115 11.44 -1.97 27.19
CA GLU A 115 12.03 -2.65 26.05
C GLU A 115 11.02 -3.56 25.33
N LYS A 116 10.14 -4.27 26.05
CA LYS A 116 9.07 -5.08 25.45
C LYS A 116 8.11 -4.22 24.63
N ILE A 117 7.71 -3.05 25.15
CA ILE A 117 6.80 -2.14 24.44
C ILE A 117 7.48 -1.60 23.18
N LEU A 118 8.71 -1.11 23.29
CA LEU A 118 9.48 -0.58 22.15
C LEU A 118 9.70 -1.64 21.07
N LYS A 119 10.08 -2.88 21.46
CA LYS A 119 10.19 -4.01 20.53
C LYS A 119 8.87 -4.30 19.82
N ASN A 120 7.75 -4.27 20.54
CA ASN A 120 6.44 -4.52 19.93
C ASN A 120 6.01 -3.39 18.98
N LEU A 121 6.20 -2.13 19.37
CA LEU A 121 5.91 -0.97 18.53
C LEU A 121 6.77 -0.99 17.25
N HIS A 122 8.08 -1.23 17.40
CA HIS A 122 9.00 -1.35 16.27
C HIS A 122 8.58 -2.47 15.32
N ARG A 123 8.36 -3.68 15.85
CA ARG A 123 7.95 -4.85 15.05
C ARG A 123 6.64 -4.60 14.30
N ARG A 124 5.61 -4.08 14.99
CA ARG A 124 4.30 -3.83 14.36
C ARG A 124 4.35 -2.72 13.33
N SER A 125 5.06 -1.63 13.61
CA SER A 125 5.25 -0.52 12.67
C SER A 125 6.00 -0.98 11.42
N LEU A 126 7.08 -1.75 11.59
CA LEU A 126 7.88 -2.24 10.47
C LEU A 126 7.11 -3.25 9.62
N LEU A 127 6.30 -4.11 10.25
CA LEU A 127 5.45 -5.07 9.55
C LEU A 127 4.40 -4.35 8.69
N ASP A 128 3.63 -3.42 9.27
CA ASP A 128 2.59 -2.69 8.52
C ASP A 128 3.21 -1.86 7.38
N TYR A 129 4.38 -1.27 7.65
CA TYR A 129 5.14 -0.54 6.64
C TYR A 129 5.61 -1.44 5.48
N ARG A 130 6.14 -2.64 5.76
CA ARG A 130 6.59 -3.57 4.71
C ARG A 130 5.43 -4.17 3.92
N GLU A 131 4.30 -4.42 4.57
CA GLU A 131 3.15 -5.03 3.92
C GLU A 131 2.38 -4.04 3.06
N ARG A 132 2.07 -2.85 3.60
CA ARG A 132 1.17 -1.86 2.99
C ARG A 132 1.86 -0.58 2.54
N GLY A 133 3.12 -0.36 2.93
CA GLY A 133 3.79 0.92 2.72
C GLY A 133 3.25 2.05 3.60
N VAL A 134 2.45 1.77 4.63
CA VAL A 134 1.82 2.81 5.46
C VAL A 134 2.54 2.94 6.79
N ARG A 135 2.80 4.18 7.22
CA ARG A 135 3.30 4.46 8.55
C ARG A 135 2.15 4.62 9.53
N ILE A 136 2.23 3.84 10.60
CA ILE A 136 1.23 3.82 11.67
C ILE A 136 1.78 4.22 13.03
N LEU A 137 3.08 4.51 13.16
CA LEU A 137 3.67 4.91 14.43
C LEU A 137 3.73 6.44 14.52
N TYR A 138 3.04 7.00 15.52
CA TYR A 138 3.00 8.45 15.74
C TYR A 138 3.30 8.79 17.20
N ALA A 139 3.90 9.96 17.39
CA ALA A 139 3.86 10.70 18.65
C ALA A 139 2.62 11.61 18.62
N ALA A 140 1.65 11.30 19.48
CA ALA A 140 0.49 12.13 19.75
C ALA A 140 0.85 13.20 20.78
N PHE A 141 0.71 14.45 20.40
CA PHE A 141 0.81 15.61 21.25
C PHE A 141 -0.60 16.06 21.58
N GLY A 142 -0.91 16.11 22.88
CA GLY A 142 -2.21 16.51 23.39
C GLY A 142 -3.27 15.43 23.31
N MET A 143 -4.16 15.44 24.31
CA MET A 143 -5.38 14.65 24.30
C MET A 143 -6.58 15.57 24.53
N LEU A 144 -7.60 15.45 23.69
CA LEU A 144 -8.91 16.01 23.97
C LEU A 144 -9.67 15.03 24.87
N VAL A 145 -10.11 15.51 26.01
CA VAL A 145 -11.01 14.82 26.94
C VAL A 145 -12.41 15.37 26.68
N TRP A 146 -13.27 14.55 26.08
CA TRP A 146 -14.61 14.93 25.64
C TRP A 146 -15.62 13.88 26.06
N LYS A 147 -16.91 14.24 26.06
CA LYS A 147 -18.00 13.33 26.37
C LYS A 147 -18.62 12.78 25.09
N ASP A 148 -18.71 11.46 25.01
CA ASP A 148 -19.33 10.79 23.88
C ASP A 148 -20.85 10.98 23.87
N LYS A 149 -21.43 11.48 22.77
CA LYS A 149 -22.86 11.83 22.68
C LYS A 149 -23.80 10.64 22.86
N GLU A 150 -23.36 9.44 22.47
CA GLU A 150 -24.21 8.24 22.52
C GLU A 150 -24.23 7.61 23.91
N THR A 151 -23.16 7.79 24.69
CA THR A 151 -22.92 7.03 25.93
C THR A 151 -22.70 7.91 27.16
N ASP A 152 -22.52 9.21 26.98
CA ASP A 152 -22.16 10.21 28.00
C ASP A 152 -20.89 9.87 28.80
N GLU A 153 -20.07 8.92 28.31
CA GLU A 153 -18.80 8.56 28.93
C GLU A 153 -17.70 9.57 28.55
N GLU A 154 -16.84 9.88 29.51
CA GLU A 154 -15.62 10.65 29.27
C GLU A 154 -14.60 9.79 28.50
N VAL A 155 -14.19 10.29 27.34
CA VAL A 155 -13.27 9.62 26.42
C VAL A 155 -12.11 10.53 26.05
N ARG A 156 -11.00 9.93 25.61
CA ARG A 156 -9.76 10.65 25.29
C ARG A 156 -9.36 10.39 23.84
N SER A 157 -9.08 11.43 23.07
CA SER A 157 -8.59 11.33 21.70
C SER A 157 -7.30 12.13 21.50
N PRO A 158 -6.29 11.60 20.80
CA PRO A 158 -5.11 12.40 20.46
C PRO A 158 -5.50 13.58 19.57
N LEU A 159 -4.83 14.74 19.73
CA LEU A 159 -5.10 15.93 18.95
C LEU A 159 -4.16 16.06 17.75
N VAL A 160 -2.87 16.21 18.02
CA VAL A 160 -1.83 16.46 17.02
C VAL A 160 -0.97 15.22 16.88
N LEU A 161 -0.81 14.70 15.67
CA LEU A 161 -0.07 13.47 15.38
C LEU A 161 1.18 13.82 14.58
N VAL A 162 2.34 13.46 15.12
CA VAL A 162 3.63 13.57 14.44
C VAL A 162 4.11 12.16 14.06
N PRO A 163 4.34 11.87 12.77
CA PRO A 163 4.85 10.57 12.35
C PRO A 163 6.27 10.38 12.87
N ILE A 164 6.55 9.18 13.39
CA ILE A 164 7.88 8.85 13.92
C ILE A 164 8.34 7.49 13.41
N GLU A 165 9.66 7.36 13.26
CA GLU A 165 10.32 6.08 13.06
C GLU A 165 11.04 5.67 14.34
N LEU A 166 10.99 4.38 14.65
CA LEU A 166 11.66 3.79 15.80
C LEU A 166 12.83 2.94 15.30
N THR A 167 14.06 3.36 15.59
CA THR A 167 15.29 2.71 15.12
C THR A 167 16.22 2.32 16.26
N ARG A 168 17.13 1.38 16.00
CA ARG A 168 18.16 0.95 16.96
C ARG A 168 19.40 0.52 16.17
N LYS A 169 20.59 1.06 16.49
CA LYS A 169 21.81 0.72 15.72
C LYS A 169 22.32 -0.69 16.01
N SER A 170 22.20 -1.14 17.25
CA SER A 170 22.60 -2.49 17.69
C SER A 170 21.74 -2.96 18.86
N PHE A 171 21.70 -4.26 19.11
CA PHE A 171 21.05 -4.82 20.31
C PHE A 171 21.67 -4.32 21.64
N ARG A 172 22.86 -3.71 21.55
CA ARG A 172 23.58 -2.91 22.56
C ARG A 172 22.86 -1.64 23.01
N GLU A 173 22.43 -0.89 22.00
CA GLU A 173 22.15 0.54 22.11
C GLU A 173 20.69 0.82 22.47
N PRO A 174 20.36 1.99 23.02
CA PRO A 174 18.97 2.37 23.23
C PRO A 174 18.20 2.48 21.92
N PHE A 175 16.88 2.25 21.97
CA PHE A 175 16.02 2.67 20.86
C PHE A 175 16.02 4.20 20.72
N THR A 176 15.82 4.66 19.49
CA THR A 176 15.79 6.07 19.10
C THR A 176 14.52 6.35 18.30
N ILE A 177 13.94 7.53 18.48
CA ILE A 177 12.90 8.05 17.60
C ILE A 177 13.41 9.23 16.79
N SER A 178 12.89 9.35 15.58
CA SER A 178 13.05 10.52 14.72
C SER A 178 11.82 10.69 13.86
N VAL A 179 11.58 11.92 13.40
CA VAL A 179 10.65 12.12 12.28
C VAL A 179 11.29 11.48 11.04
N PRO A 180 10.55 10.66 10.28
CA PRO A 180 11.07 10.12 9.03
C PRO A 180 11.56 11.24 8.10
N PRO A 181 12.53 10.96 7.21
CA PRO A 181 13.00 11.94 6.24
C PRO A 181 11.93 12.38 5.23
N ILE A 182 10.86 11.58 5.09
CA ILE A 182 9.68 11.90 4.27
C ILE A 182 8.77 12.86 5.04
N GLU A 183 8.34 13.91 4.34
CA GLU A 183 7.38 14.92 4.81
C GLU A 183 5.96 14.33 4.95
N GLU A 184 5.78 13.30 5.76
CA GLU A 184 4.47 13.16 6.40
C GLU A 184 4.40 14.31 7.41
N GLU A 185 3.56 15.29 7.09
CA GLU A 185 3.44 16.49 7.89
C GLU A 185 2.81 16.16 9.25
N VAL A 186 2.99 17.09 10.19
CA VAL A 186 2.21 17.04 11.43
C VAL A 186 0.74 17.17 11.04
N VAL A 187 -0.07 16.18 11.41
CA VAL A 187 -1.49 16.16 11.08
C VAL A 187 -2.35 16.29 12.31
N LEU A 188 -3.53 16.90 12.17
CA LEU A 188 -4.59 16.72 13.16
C LEU A 188 -5.12 15.32 13.06
N ASN A 189 -5.58 14.80 14.19
CA ASN A 189 -6.27 13.54 14.22
C ASN A 189 -7.49 13.57 13.27
N PRO A 190 -7.43 12.88 12.12
CA PRO A 190 -8.45 13.05 11.10
C PRO A 190 -9.77 12.41 11.53
N ALA A 191 -9.71 11.29 12.26
CA ALA A 191 -10.90 10.61 12.77
C ALA A 191 -11.65 11.50 13.77
N LEU A 192 -10.92 12.20 14.64
CA LEU A 192 -11.51 13.14 15.59
C LEU A 192 -12.19 14.30 14.86
N GLN A 193 -11.55 14.89 13.84
CA GLN A 193 -12.18 15.97 13.05
C GLN A 193 -13.52 15.53 12.46
N VAL A 194 -13.60 14.33 11.88
CA VAL A 194 -14.84 13.79 11.33
C VAL A 194 -15.88 13.54 12.42
N LYS A 195 -15.50 12.97 13.56
CA LYS A 195 -16.41 12.70 14.69
C LYS A 195 -16.98 14.00 15.27
N LEU A 196 -16.13 15.01 15.50
CA LEU A 196 -16.55 16.31 16.04
C LEU A 196 -17.47 17.06 15.08
N LYS A 197 -17.14 17.09 13.79
CA LYS A 197 -17.98 17.73 12.77
C LYS A 197 -19.33 17.03 12.65
N LYS A 198 -19.37 15.70 12.68
CA LYS A 198 -20.59 14.91 12.48
C LYS A 198 -21.53 14.97 13.68
N ASP A 199 -21.00 14.83 14.90
CA ASP A 199 -21.84 14.60 16.08
C ASP A 199 -22.14 15.89 16.86
N PHE A 200 -21.23 16.87 16.76
CA PHE A 200 -21.26 18.12 17.54
C PHE A 200 -21.24 19.38 16.67
N GLU A 201 -21.09 19.28 15.35
CA GLU A 201 -20.94 20.41 14.41
C GLU A 201 -19.73 21.32 14.72
N VAL A 202 -18.73 20.77 15.41
CA VAL A 202 -17.54 21.49 15.85
C VAL A 202 -16.39 21.28 14.89
N GLN A 203 -15.68 22.35 14.57
CA GLN A 203 -14.44 22.30 13.79
C GLN A 203 -13.26 22.74 14.67
N LEU A 204 -12.24 21.91 14.73
CA LEU A 204 -10.97 22.27 15.37
C LEU A 204 -10.26 23.35 14.53
N PRO A 205 -9.50 24.25 15.16
CA PRO A 205 -8.69 25.22 14.43
C PRO A 205 -7.74 24.51 13.45
N PRO A 206 -7.40 25.11 12.30
CA PRO A 206 -6.44 24.52 11.39
C PRO A 206 -5.02 24.53 12.00
N LEU A 207 -4.17 23.61 11.55
CA LEU A 207 -2.75 23.67 11.85
C LEU A 207 -2.11 24.86 11.13
N PRO A 208 -1.05 25.46 11.70
CA PRO A 208 -0.32 26.53 11.04
C PRO A 208 0.41 25.99 9.81
N GLU A 209 0.50 26.81 8.75
CA GLU A 209 1.28 26.48 7.55
C GLU A 209 2.77 26.29 7.84
N TYR A 210 3.29 27.06 8.81
CA TYR A 210 4.68 26.99 9.24
C TYR A 210 4.77 26.80 10.76
N TRP A 211 5.64 25.88 11.16
CA TRP A 211 5.85 25.58 12.57
C TRP A 211 7.02 26.41 13.15
N GLU A 212 6.69 27.22 14.15
CA GLU A 212 7.63 27.95 14.99
C GLU A 212 7.63 27.39 16.42
N SER A 213 8.53 27.89 17.27
CA SER A 213 8.71 27.34 18.63
C SER A 213 7.46 27.44 19.50
N GLN A 214 6.63 28.46 19.28
CA GLN A 214 5.40 28.72 20.04
C GLN A 214 4.13 28.21 19.33
N SER A 215 4.23 27.77 18.06
CA SER A 215 3.07 27.39 17.24
C SER A 215 2.23 26.29 17.89
N LEU A 216 2.88 25.30 18.53
CA LEU A 216 2.15 24.24 19.24
C LEU A 216 1.33 24.80 20.41
N LEU A 217 1.92 25.65 21.24
CA LEU A 217 1.22 26.26 22.37
C LEU A 217 0.05 27.12 21.92
N ASN A 218 0.23 27.91 20.86
CA ASN A 218 -0.83 28.73 20.28
C ASN A 218 -1.99 27.87 19.75
N TYR A 219 -1.68 26.80 19.02
CA TYR A 219 -2.69 25.85 18.56
C TYR A 219 -3.48 25.25 19.73
N PHE A 220 -2.79 24.81 20.79
CA PHE A 220 -3.45 24.24 21.97
C PHE A 220 -4.31 25.26 22.69
N SER A 221 -3.90 26.53 22.79
CA SER A 221 -4.73 27.57 23.38
C SER A 221 -6.03 27.80 22.62
N ALA A 222 -5.97 27.79 21.28
CA ALA A 222 -7.16 27.89 20.43
C ALA A 222 -8.05 26.64 20.53
N ALA A 223 -7.45 25.45 20.58
CA ALA A 223 -8.18 24.20 20.77
C ALA A 223 -8.85 24.12 22.14
N THR A 224 -8.20 24.63 23.20
CA THR A 224 -8.78 24.74 24.55
C THR A 224 -9.97 25.68 24.55
N GLN A 225 -9.89 26.84 23.89
CA GLN A 225 -11.03 27.76 23.79
C GLN A 225 -12.27 27.09 23.18
N VAL A 226 -12.09 26.35 22.08
CA VAL A 226 -13.20 25.59 21.45
C VAL A 226 -13.71 24.46 22.34
N ALA A 227 -12.82 23.79 23.07
CA ALA A 227 -13.18 22.71 23.98
C ALA A 227 -13.96 23.21 25.22
N ASP A 228 -13.56 24.36 25.78
CA ASP A 228 -14.16 24.95 26.98
C ASP A 228 -15.62 25.35 26.74
N GLU A 229 -15.98 25.80 25.53
CA GLU A 229 -17.38 26.10 25.14
C GLU A 229 -18.32 24.90 25.30
N LEU A 230 -17.77 23.68 25.27
CA LEU A 230 -18.50 22.41 25.38
C LEU A 230 -18.25 21.69 26.72
N GLY A 231 -17.50 22.31 27.63
CA GLY A 231 -17.09 21.71 28.90
C GLY A 231 -16.08 20.57 28.74
N TRP A 232 -15.31 20.56 27.65
CA TRP A 232 -14.26 19.58 27.37
C TRP A 232 -12.89 20.11 27.79
N ILE A 233 -11.92 19.21 27.98
CA ILE A 233 -10.59 19.57 28.49
C ILE A 233 -9.51 19.13 27.50
N VAL A 234 -8.52 19.98 27.27
CA VAL A 234 -7.32 19.62 26.51
C VAL A 234 -6.16 19.33 27.48
N GLU A 235 -5.74 18.06 27.53
CA GLU A 235 -4.60 17.61 28.34
C GLU A 235 -3.28 17.73 27.56
N ALA A 236 -2.31 18.47 28.10
CA ALA A 236 -0.96 18.59 27.54
C ALA A 236 -0.11 17.34 27.83
N THR A 237 -0.27 16.28 27.04
CA THR A 237 0.49 15.02 27.19
C THR A 237 1.18 14.61 25.90
N VAL A 238 2.19 13.74 26.00
CA VAL A 238 2.84 13.12 24.84
C VAL A 238 2.71 11.61 24.93
N LYS A 239 2.02 11.01 23.96
CA LYS A 239 1.85 9.57 23.85
C LYS A 239 2.49 9.07 22.57
N ILE A 240 3.21 7.96 22.63
CA ILE A 240 3.74 7.28 21.45
C ILE A 240 2.91 6.01 21.25
N GLY A 241 2.39 5.79 20.06
CA GLY A 241 1.50 4.66 19.81
C GLY A 241 1.26 4.38 18.34
N LEU A 242 0.52 3.31 18.09
CA LEU A 242 0.11 2.93 16.74
C LEU A 242 -1.25 3.54 16.44
N PHE A 243 -1.27 4.46 15.48
CA PHE A 243 -2.45 5.19 15.01
C PHE A 243 -2.56 5.02 13.50
N SER A 244 -3.68 4.48 13.03
CA SER A 244 -3.88 4.18 11.61
C SER A 244 -5.14 4.89 11.10
N PHE A 245 -4.95 5.83 10.19
CA PHE A 245 -6.03 6.63 9.58
C PHE A 245 -5.93 6.72 8.05
N HIS A 246 -5.10 5.90 7.40
CA HIS A 246 -4.96 5.88 5.93
C HIS A 246 -6.29 5.65 5.21
N LYS A 247 -7.20 4.85 5.80
CA LYS A 247 -8.56 4.67 5.27
C LYS A 247 -9.37 5.96 5.22
N LEU A 248 -9.10 6.92 6.10
CA LEU A 248 -9.79 8.20 6.08
C LEU A 248 -9.34 9.08 4.92
N VAL A 249 -8.08 8.96 4.49
CA VAL A 249 -7.62 9.62 3.27
C VAL A 249 -8.42 9.12 2.06
N ILE A 250 -8.63 7.80 1.99
CA ILE A 250 -9.48 7.18 0.95
C ILE A 250 -10.94 7.64 1.09
N TYR A 251 -11.46 7.73 2.32
CA TYR A 251 -12.81 8.26 2.54
C TYR A 251 -12.96 9.70 2.01
N ASN A 252 -12.02 10.58 2.34
CA ASN A 252 -12.04 11.98 1.89
C ASN A 252 -11.94 12.07 0.36
N ASP A 253 -11.14 11.20 -0.26
CA ASP A 253 -11.04 11.10 -1.72
C ASP A 253 -12.36 10.66 -2.36
N LEU A 254 -13.02 9.63 -1.81
CA LEU A 254 -14.35 9.19 -2.25
C LEU A 254 -15.42 10.26 -2.05
N ASP A 255 -15.33 11.04 -0.97
CA ASP A 255 -16.24 12.16 -0.70
C ASP A 255 -16.07 13.28 -1.72
N THR A 256 -14.83 13.73 -1.91
CA THR A 256 -14.48 14.83 -2.81
C THR A 256 -14.80 14.50 -4.26
N ASN A 257 -14.53 13.25 -4.68
CA ASN A 257 -14.67 12.81 -6.07
C ASN A 257 -15.96 12.03 -6.36
N ALA A 258 -16.95 12.05 -5.45
CA ALA A 258 -18.18 11.26 -5.55
C ALA A 258 -18.90 11.44 -6.91
N GLY A 259 -18.93 12.68 -7.43
CA GLY A 259 -19.56 12.98 -8.73
C GLY A 259 -18.88 12.29 -9.91
N VAL A 260 -17.54 12.31 -9.96
CA VAL A 260 -16.74 11.68 -11.02
C VAL A 260 -16.87 10.15 -10.95
N ILE A 261 -16.78 9.61 -9.73
CA ILE A 261 -16.89 8.17 -9.45
C ILE A 261 -18.26 7.64 -9.89
N ALA A 262 -19.34 8.40 -9.60
CA ALA A 262 -20.69 8.01 -9.96
C ALA A 262 -20.95 7.98 -11.48
N GLN A 263 -20.17 8.71 -12.28
CA GLN A 263 -20.31 8.78 -13.73
C GLN A 263 -19.43 7.77 -14.47
N HIS A 264 -18.41 7.21 -13.82
CA HIS A 264 -17.44 6.33 -14.47
C HIS A 264 -18.02 4.93 -14.76
N SER A 265 -18.10 4.53 -16.03
CA SER A 265 -18.70 3.26 -16.48
C SER A 265 -18.17 2.01 -15.76
N ILE A 266 -16.85 1.83 -15.71
CA ILE A 266 -16.22 0.68 -15.02
C ILE A 266 -16.63 0.62 -13.54
N ILE A 267 -16.62 1.75 -12.84
CA ILE A 267 -16.96 1.80 -11.42
C ILE A 267 -18.44 1.48 -11.21
N ARG A 268 -19.32 1.96 -12.09
CA ARG A 268 -20.75 1.64 -12.07
C ARG A 268 -21.01 0.14 -12.24
N GLN A 269 -20.30 -0.53 -13.14
CA GLN A 269 -20.38 -1.98 -13.31
C GLN A 269 -19.84 -2.74 -12.09
N ILE A 270 -18.70 -2.33 -11.53
CA ILE A 270 -18.17 -2.90 -10.28
C ILE A 270 -19.17 -2.74 -9.13
N ALA A 271 -19.91 -1.62 -9.10
CA ALA A 271 -20.97 -1.37 -8.13
C ALA A 271 -22.24 -2.19 -8.36
N GLY A 272 -22.33 -2.94 -9.47
CA GLY A 272 -23.47 -3.76 -9.87
C GLY A 272 -24.64 -2.97 -10.45
N VAL A 273 -24.40 -1.74 -10.91
CA VAL A 273 -25.41 -0.96 -11.62
C VAL A 273 -25.54 -1.49 -13.04
N LYS A 274 -26.74 -1.92 -13.43
CA LYS A 274 -27.02 -2.39 -14.79
C LYS A 274 -26.80 -1.25 -15.77
N GLU A 275 -25.80 -1.39 -16.62
CA GLU A 275 -25.54 -0.53 -17.78
C GLU A 275 -25.64 -1.36 -19.06
N GLU A 276 -25.67 -0.67 -20.20
CA GLU A 276 -25.45 -1.29 -21.51
C GLU A 276 -24.07 -1.98 -21.51
N GLU A 277 -24.00 -3.14 -22.15
CA GLU A 277 -22.77 -3.92 -22.26
C GLU A 277 -21.66 -3.04 -22.87
N PHE A 278 -20.43 -3.15 -22.37
CA PHE A 278 -19.30 -2.56 -23.07
C PHE A 278 -19.31 -3.10 -24.51
N GLU A 279 -19.16 -2.24 -25.51
CA GLU A 279 -18.78 -2.68 -26.84
C GLU A 279 -17.41 -3.35 -26.72
N ALA A 280 -17.41 -4.66 -26.47
CA ALA A 280 -16.22 -5.46 -26.45
C ALA A 280 -15.69 -5.46 -27.89
N ILE A 281 -14.62 -4.69 -28.13
CA ILE A 281 -13.87 -4.79 -29.38
C ILE A 281 -13.54 -6.26 -29.55
N SER A 282 -13.85 -6.85 -30.71
CA SER A 282 -13.51 -8.24 -31.05
C SER A 282 -12.14 -8.60 -30.49
N LEU A 283 -12.15 -9.47 -29.49
CA LEU A 283 -10.98 -9.84 -28.74
C LEU A 283 -10.31 -11.04 -29.43
N PRO A 284 -8.97 -11.04 -29.51
CA PRO A 284 -8.28 -12.17 -30.10
C PRO A 284 -8.38 -13.41 -29.23
N GLU A 285 -8.51 -14.56 -29.89
CA GLU A 285 -8.35 -15.86 -29.25
C GLU A 285 -6.87 -16.25 -29.16
N GLU A 286 -6.53 -17.12 -28.21
CA GLU A 286 -5.16 -17.62 -28.01
C GLU A 286 -4.54 -18.20 -29.28
N LYS A 287 -5.35 -18.86 -30.12
CA LYS A 287 -4.89 -19.48 -31.36
C LYS A 287 -4.47 -18.49 -32.45
N ASP A 288 -4.88 -17.23 -32.33
CA ASP A 288 -4.68 -16.21 -33.35
C ASP A 288 -3.59 -15.19 -32.99
N VAL A 289 -3.04 -15.24 -31.77
CA VAL A 289 -2.08 -14.24 -31.25
C VAL A 289 -0.90 -13.97 -32.17
N ASP A 290 -0.35 -15.02 -32.77
CA ASP A 290 0.80 -14.95 -33.68
C ASP A 290 0.51 -14.23 -35.00
N ARG A 291 -0.77 -14.13 -35.37
CA ARG A 291 -1.25 -13.50 -36.61
C ARG A 291 -1.58 -12.02 -36.42
N ILE A 292 -1.76 -11.58 -35.17
CA ILE A 292 -2.20 -10.22 -34.86
C ILE A 292 -1.07 -9.23 -35.09
N ARG A 293 0.14 -9.57 -34.62
CA ARG A 293 1.24 -8.62 -34.53
C ARG A 293 2.54 -9.22 -35.09
N PRO A 294 3.15 -8.59 -36.11
CA PRO A 294 4.42 -9.05 -36.64
C PRO A 294 5.56 -8.80 -35.63
N PRO A 295 6.66 -9.58 -35.67
CA PRO A 295 7.78 -9.44 -34.74
C PRO A 295 8.36 -8.02 -34.65
N GLU A 296 8.39 -7.29 -35.77
CA GLU A 296 8.85 -5.89 -35.87
C GLU A 296 8.02 -4.88 -35.05
N LYS A 297 6.79 -5.23 -34.69
CA LYS A 297 5.89 -4.38 -33.89
C LYS A 297 5.69 -4.89 -32.47
N THR A 298 6.45 -5.90 -32.05
CA THR A 298 6.40 -6.49 -30.71
C THR A 298 7.55 -5.94 -29.87
N PHE A 299 7.23 -5.33 -28.73
CA PHE A 299 8.18 -4.67 -27.84
C PHE A 299 8.25 -5.32 -26.46
N GLN A 300 7.86 -6.59 -26.39
CA GLN A 300 7.92 -7.40 -25.18
C GLN A 300 9.37 -7.65 -24.78
N VAL A 301 9.63 -7.61 -23.47
CA VAL A 301 10.97 -7.66 -22.88
C VAL A 301 11.23 -8.95 -22.10
N LEU A 302 10.19 -9.77 -21.92
CA LEU A 302 10.21 -11.07 -21.27
C LEU A 302 9.39 -12.05 -22.10
N ASP A 303 9.61 -13.35 -21.89
CA ASP A 303 8.80 -14.39 -22.54
C ASP A 303 7.31 -14.25 -22.20
N ALA A 304 6.44 -14.70 -23.09
CA ALA A 304 5.01 -14.77 -22.81
C ALA A 304 4.34 -15.91 -23.59
N ASP A 305 3.59 -16.74 -22.87
CA ASP A 305 2.74 -17.78 -23.45
C ASP A 305 1.50 -17.19 -24.15
N SER A 306 0.71 -18.03 -24.83
CA SER A 306 -0.49 -17.60 -25.59
C SER A 306 -1.47 -16.80 -24.74
N SER A 307 -1.77 -17.24 -23.53
CA SER A 307 -2.71 -16.58 -22.62
C SER A 307 -2.20 -15.20 -22.16
N GLN A 308 -0.89 -15.08 -21.94
CA GLN A 308 -0.23 -13.82 -21.61
C GLN A 308 -0.19 -12.87 -22.81
N GLN A 309 0.04 -13.38 -24.03
CA GLN A 309 -0.04 -12.60 -25.28
C GLN A 309 -1.43 -11.99 -25.48
N VAL A 310 -2.49 -12.78 -25.27
CA VAL A 310 -3.87 -12.29 -25.34
C VAL A 310 -4.07 -11.12 -24.36
N SER A 311 -3.61 -11.26 -23.12
CA SER A 311 -3.72 -10.20 -22.10
C SER A 311 -2.97 -8.93 -22.51
N ILE A 312 -1.78 -9.05 -23.09
CA ILE A 312 -0.99 -7.91 -23.58
C ILE A 312 -1.74 -7.19 -24.72
N GLU A 313 -2.29 -7.94 -25.66
CA GLU A 313 -3.02 -7.37 -26.80
C GLU A 313 -4.32 -6.67 -26.37
N TYR A 314 -5.02 -7.18 -25.35
CA TYR A 314 -6.18 -6.49 -24.76
C TYR A 314 -5.79 -5.11 -24.22
N ALA A 315 -4.69 -5.04 -23.46
CA ALA A 315 -4.18 -3.79 -22.91
C ALA A 315 -3.80 -2.80 -24.03
N LEU A 316 -3.15 -3.29 -25.10
CA LEU A 316 -2.74 -2.46 -26.22
C LEU A 316 -3.91 -1.86 -27.00
N ARG A 317 -5.01 -2.61 -27.13
CA ARG A 317 -6.30 -2.16 -27.70
C ARG A 317 -7.10 -1.24 -26.78
N GLY A 318 -6.58 -0.91 -25.60
CA GLY A 318 -7.23 -0.02 -24.63
C GLY A 318 -8.40 -0.66 -23.90
N GLN A 319 -8.48 -1.99 -23.87
CA GLN A 319 -9.54 -2.71 -23.18
C GLN A 319 -9.27 -2.75 -21.67
N SER A 320 -10.35 -2.68 -20.89
CA SER A 320 -10.31 -2.92 -19.44
C SER A 320 -10.66 -4.38 -19.18
N PHE A 321 -9.79 -5.10 -18.49
CA PHE A 321 -9.96 -6.54 -18.25
C PHE A 321 -9.37 -6.97 -16.91
N VAL A 322 -9.80 -8.15 -16.45
CA VAL A 322 -9.25 -8.80 -15.26
C VAL A 322 -8.39 -9.97 -15.69
N MET A 323 -7.11 -9.93 -15.33
CA MET A 323 -6.18 -11.04 -15.55
C MET A 323 -6.14 -11.95 -14.32
N GLN A 324 -6.71 -13.16 -14.44
CA GLN A 324 -6.70 -14.15 -13.38
C GLN A 324 -5.70 -15.26 -13.68
N GLY A 325 -4.90 -15.64 -12.69
CA GLY A 325 -3.97 -16.76 -12.82
C GLY A 325 -3.51 -17.30 -11.45
N PRO A 326 -3.33 -18.62 -11.28
CA PRO A 326 -2.75 -19.20 -10.07
C PRO A 326 -1.39 -18.60 -9.67
N PRO A 327 -0.91 -18.76 -8.42
CA PRO A 327 0.45 -18.40 -8.05
C PRO A 327 1.49 -19.06 -8.97
N GLY A 328 2.54 -18.34 -9.37
CA GLY A 328 3.60 -18.86 -10.23
C GLY A 328 3.36 -18.78 -11.75
N THR A 329 2.16 -18.38 -12.21
CA THR A 329 1.79 -18.32 -13.66
C THR A 329 2.31 -17.08 -14.41
N GLY A 330 3.35 -16.41 -13.92
CA GLY A 330 3.97 -15.31 -14.67
C GLY A 330 3.20 -13.99 -14.73
N LYS A 331 2.13 -13.77 -13.95
CA LYS A 331 1.36 -12.48 -13.95
C LYS A 331 2.22 -11.22 -13.89
N SER A 332 3.22 -11.16 -13.00
CA SER A 332 4.12 -9.99 -12.90
C SER A 332 4.99 -9.81 -14.13
N GLN A 333 5.29 -10.88 -14.84
CA GLN A 333 6.01 -10.86 -16.12
C GLN A 333 5.09 -10.37 -17.24
N THR A 334 3.82 -10.78 -17.28
CA THR A 334 2.81 -10.22 -18.19
C THR A 334 2.63 -8.72 -17.96
N ILE A 335 2.54 -8.27 -16.70
CA ILE A 335 2.46 -6.84 -16.36
C ILE A 335 3.68 -6.07 -16.88
N ALA A 336 4.89 -6.58 -16.66
CA ALA A 336 6.11 -5.94 -17.17
C ALA A 336 6.12 -5.82 -18.70
N ASN A 337 5.64 -6.85 -19.41
CA ASN A 337 5.46 -6.80 -20.87
C ASN A 337 4.41 -5.78 -21.30
N ILE A 338 3.26 -5.69 -20.61
CA ILE A 338 2.24 -4.66 -20.88
C ILE A 338 2.84 -3.26 -20.73
N ILE A 339 3.61 -3.03 -19.66
CA ILE A 339 4.26 -1.73 -19.40
C ILE A 339 5.25 -1.41 -20.53
N ALA A 340 6.11 -2.35 -20.88
CA ALA A 340 7.11 -2.17 -21.95
C ALA A 340 6.46 -1.83 -23.30
N GLU A 341 5.41 -2.57 -23.67
CA GLU A 341 4.63 -2.34 -24.89
C GLU A 341 3.94 -0.96 -24.88
N CYS A 342 3.35 -0.55 -23.76
CA CYS A 342 2.74 0.78 -23.63
C CYS A 342 3.78 1.91 -23.77
N ILE A 343 4.95 1.77 -23.13
CA ILE A 343 6.05 2.74 -23.22
C ILE A 343 6.55 2.85 -24.67
N ALA A 344 6.74 1.71 -25.35
CA ALA A 344 7.16 1.68 -26.75
C ALA A 344 6.16 2.38 -27.68
N HIS A 345 4.87 2.35 -27.34
CA HIS A 345 3.81 3.08 -28.02
C HIS A 345 3.60 4.53 -27.51
N GLY A 346 4.51 5.07 -26.72
CA GLY A 346 4.47 6.45 -26.23
C GLY A 346 3.39 6.74 -25.18
N LYS A 347 2.83 5.70 -24.55
CA LYS A 347 1.81 5.84 -23.50
C LYS A 347 2.47 5.98 -22.12
N SER A 348 1.87 6.77 -21.24
CA SER A 348 2.18 6.79 -19.81
C SER A 348 1.44 5.66 -19.08
N VAL A 349 2.10 5.01 -18.13
CA VAL A 349 1.49 3.93 -17.33
C VAL A 349 1.58 4.24 -15.85
N LEU A 350 0.44 4.20 -15.16
CA LEU A 350 0.36 4.23 -13.70
C LEU A 350 0.12 2.81 -13.18
N PHE A 351 1.11 2.25 -12.49
CA PHE A 351 1.00 0.93 -11.87
C PHE A 351 0.77 1.06 -10.36
N VAL A 352 -0.38 0.55 -9.89
CA VAL A 352 -0.81 0.63 -8.49
C VAL A 352 -0.99 -0.77 -7.92
N SER A 353 -0.62 -0.96 -6.66
CA SER A 353 -0.80 -2.21 -5.91
C SER A 353 -0.99 -1.93 -4.42
N ASP A 354 -1.82 -2.74 -3.77
CA ASP A 354 -2.01 -2.75 -2.31
C ASP A 354 -0.75 -3.24 -1.56
N LYS A 355 0.08 -4.07 -2.21
CA LYS A 355 1.29 -4.64 -1.61
C LYS A 355 2.56 -4.09 -2.23
N MET A 356 3.48 -3.64 -1.39
CA MET A 356 4.82 -3.17 -1.80
C MET A 356 5.59 -4.25 -2.58
N ALA A 357 5.54 -5.50 -2.11
CA ALA A 357 6.25 -6.61 -2.76
C ALA A 357 5.87 -6.80 -4.24
N ALA A 358 4.61 -6.53 -4.63
CA ALA A 358 4.21 -6.65 -6.04
C ALA A 358 4.80 -5.53 -6.89
N LEU A 359 4.92 -4.31 -6.34
CA LEU A 359 5.57 -3.17 -6.99
C LEU A 359 7.06 -3.45 -7.19
N GLU A 360 7.75 -3.92 -6.14
CA GLU A 360 9.17 -4.27 -6.19
C GLU A 360 9.48 -5.37 -7.21
N VAL A 361 8.65 -6.41 -7.31
CA VAL A 361 8.85 -7.52 -8.26
C VAL A 361 8.75 -7.04 -9.70
N VAL A 362 7.74 -6.24 -10.04
CA VAL A 362 7.58 -5.70 -11.41
C VAL A 362 8.70 -4.72 -11.73
N TYR A 363 9.02 -3.82 -10.80
CA TYR A 363 10.10 -2.86 -10.97
C TYR A 363 11.46 -3.53 -11.15
N LYS A 364 11.77 -4.58 -10.37
CA LYS A 364 13.00 -5.37 -10.52
C LYS A 364 13.10 -5.96 -11.93
N ARG A 365 12.02 -6.51 -12.47
CA ARG A 365 12.01 -7.05 -13.85
C ARG A 365 12.27 -5.97 -14.89
N LEU A 366 11.60 -4.81 -14.78
CA LEU A 366 11.83 -3.67 -15.66
C LEU A 366 13.29 -3.18 -15.58
N ARG A 367 13.87 -3.15 -14.39
CA ARG A 367 15.27 -2.78 -14.17
C ARG A 367 16.23 -3.79 -14.82
N GLU A 368 15.98 -5.09 -14.66
CA GLU A 368 16.82 -6.17 -15.25
C GLU A 368 16.87 -6.08 -16.78
N VAL A 369 15.79 -5.63 -17.43
CA VAL A 369 15.74 -5.42 -18.89
C VAL A 369 16.18 -4.00 -19.31
N GLY A 370 16.60 -3.16 -18.37
CA GLY A 370 17.12 -1.81 -18.64
C GLY A 370 16.07 -0.72 -18.82
N LEU A 371 14.81 -0.96 -18.42
CA LEU A 371 13.72 0.03 -18.48
C LEU A 371 13.59 0.87 -17.19
N SER A 372 14.49 0.73 -16.22
CA SER A 372 14.43 1.51 -14.98
C SER A 372 14.47 3.02 -15.20
N SER A 373 15.13 3.49 -16.26
CA SER A 373 15.22 4.92 -16.58
C SER A 373 13.86 5.54 -16.97
N PHE A 374 12.87 4.72 -17.32
CA PHE A 374 11.50 5.15 -17.63
C PHE A 374 10.54 5.01 -16.45
N CYS A 375 11.03 4.58 -15.28
CA CYS A 375 10.22 4.28 -14.12
C CYS A 375 10.40 5.36 -13.04
N LEU A 376 9.31 5.97 -12.61
CA LEU A 376 9.27 6.80 -11.41
C LEU A 376 8.61 6.02 -10.26
N GLU A 377 9.40 5.55 -9.30
CA GLU A 377 8.91 4.85 -8.10
C GLU A 377 8.29 5.84 -7.11
N LEU A 378 6.95 5.96 -7.10
CA LEU A 378 6.21 6.77 -6.13
C LEU A 378 5.77 5.93 -4.91
N HIS A 379 6.71 5.27 -4.24
CA HIS A 379 6.43 4.58 -2.98
C HIS A 379 6.71 5.52 -1.79
N SER A 380 5.92 5.38 -0.73
CA SER A 380 5.90 6.20 0.50
C SER A 380 7.23 6.31 1.29
N SER A 381 8.35 5.78 0.77
CA SER A 381 9.68 6.05 1.32
C SER A 381 10.81 6.40 0.35
N LYS A 382 10.61 6.37 -0.97
CA LYS A 382 11.66 6.72 -1.95
C LYS A 382 11.34 7.97 -2.76
N ALA A 383 10.22 8.61 -2.44
CA ALA A 383 9.76 9.82 -3.08
C ALA A 383 9.84 10.97 -2.06
N ASN A 384 11.04 11.26 -1.54
CA ASN A 384 11.29 12.61 -1.07
C ASN A 384 10.93 13.56 -2.22
N LYS A 385 10.21 14.68 -2.03
CA LYS A 385 10.04 15.68 -3.11
C LYS A 385 11.39 15.98 -3.76
N ARG A 386 12.46 16.00 -2.97
CA ARG A 386 13.84 16.13 -3.46
C ARG A 386 14.34 14.94 -4.27
N GLU A 387 14.00 13.70 -3.91
CA GLU A 387 14.37 12.50 -4.68
C GLU A 387 13.54 12.39 -5.95
N VAL A 388 12.23 12.69 -5.90
CA VAL A 388 11.38 12.80 -7.09
C VAL A 388 11.94 13.89 -8.01
N VAL A 389 12.25 15.08 -7.48
CA VAL A 389 12.87 16.16 -8.26
C VAL A 389 14.25 15.74 -8.79
N ALA A 390 15.05 15.03 -8.00
CA ALA A 390 16.34 14.52 -8.43
C ALA A 390 16.19 13.46 -9.52
N GLU A 391 15.18 12.60 -9.43
CA GLU A 391 14.87 11.55 -10.40
C GLU A 391 14.31 12.15 -11.69
N LEU A 392 13.40 13.12 -11.59
CA LEU A 392 12.93 13.91 -12.72
C LEU A 392 14.08 14.64 -13.40
N LYS A 393 14.96 15.28 -12.63
CA LYS A 393 16.18 15.90 -13.15
C LYS A 393 17.08 14.87 -13.83
N ARG A 394 17.32 13.72 -13.18
CA ARG A 394 18.09 12.62 -13.75
C ARG A 394 17.50 12.17 -15.09
N CYS A 395 16.19 11.98 -15.17
CA CYS A 395 15.49 11.60 -16.40
C CYS A 395 15.57 12.67 -17.49
N LEU A 396 15.53 13.97 -17.12
CA LEU A 396 15.68 15.09 -18.06
C LEU A 396 17.11 15.23 -18.59
N ASP A 397 18.11 14.96 -17.75
CA ASP A 397 19.54 15.06 -18.08
C ASP A 397 20.07 13.77 -18.78
N GLU A 398 19.32 12.66 -18.73
CA GLU A 398 19.76 11.37 -19.25
C GLU A 398 19.61 11.27 -20.77
N HIS A 399 20.73 11.13 -21.45
CA HIS A 399 20.77 10.78 -22.87
C HIS A 399 20.84 9.26 -23.04
N LEU A 400 19.71 8.63 -23.35
CA LEU A 400 19.67 7.21 -23.64
C LEU A 400 20.33 6.91 -24.99
N VAL A 401 21.42 6.14 -24.97
CA VAL A 401 22.04 5.60 -26.18
C VAL A 401 21.27 4.35 -26.59
N PRO A 402 20.61 4.32 -27.76
CA PRO A 402 19.89 3.13 -28.20
C PRO A 402 20.83 1.94 -28.30
N ARG A 403 20.43 0.79 -27.76
CA ARG A 403 21.10 -0.47 -28.08
C ARG A 403 20.92 -0.75 -29.58
N LYS A 404 21.85 -1.53 -30.14
CA LYS A 404 21.77 -1.95 -31.54
C LYS A 404 20.43 -2.65 -31.77
N LEU A 405 19.59 -2.04 -32.60
CA LEU A 405 18.32 -2.63 -33.00
C LEU A 405 18.58 -3.88 -33.86
N PRO A 406 17.67 -4.88 -33.82
CA PRO A 406 17.71 -5.99 -34.76
C PRO A 406 17.72 -5.46 -36.19
N SER A 407 18.54 -6.10 -37.04
CA SER A 407 18.53 -5.79 -38.47
C SER A 407 17.20 -6.20 -39.11
N PRO A 408 16.76 -5.53 -40.20
CA PRO A 408 15.56 -5.93 -40.93
C PRO A 408 15.58 -7.41 -41.35
N HIS A 409 16.77 -7.94 -41.69
CA HIS A 409 16.94 -9.35 -42.05
C HIS A 409 16.68 -10.31 -40.88
N GLU A 410 17.07 -9.95 -39.65
CA GLU A 410 16.76 -10.74 -38.46
C GLU A 410 15.26 -10.76 -38.17
N LEU A 411 14.57 -9.63 -38.35
CA LEU A 411 13.11 -9.54 -38.18
C LEU A 411 12.35 -10.35 -39.25
N GLU A 412 12.82 -10.33 -40.49
CA GLU A 412 12.30 -11.17 -41.56
C GLU A 412 12.48 -12.66 -41.25
N LYS A 413 13.68 -13.05 -40.79
CA LYS A 413 13.97 -14.42 -40.37
C LYS A 413 13.04 -14.89 -39.24
N LEU A 414 12.77 -14.04 -38.25
CA LEU A 414 11.80 -14.34 -37.18
C LEU A 414 10.39 -14.58 -37.73
N THR A 415 9.97 -13.77 -38.70
CA THR A 415 8.67 -13.91 -39.35
C THR A 415 8.56 -15.23 -40.11
N LEU A 416 9.61 -15.61 -40.86
CA LEU A 416 9.66 -16.88 -41.59
C LEU A 416 9.63 -18.08 -40.64
N LEU A 417 10.39 -18.05 -39.55
CA LEU A 417 10.41 -19.10 -38.54
C LEU A 417 9.03 -19.27 -37.87
N ARG A 418 8.40 -18.17 -37.45
CA ARG A 418 7.05 -18.18 -36.88
C ARG A 418 6.04 -18.80 -37.86
N ASN A 419 6.09 -18.40 -39.12
CA ASN A 419 5.21 -18.95 -40.16
C ASN A 419 5.43 -20.45 -40.38
N SER A 420 6.68 -20.91 -40.34
CA SER A 420 7.01 -22.34 -40.45
C SER A 420 6.44 -23.15 -39.28
N LEU A 421 6.60 -22.66 -38.04
CA LEU A 421 6.07 -23.30 -36.85
C LEU A 421 4.54 -23.36 -36.88
N ASN A 422 3.89 -22.26 -37.24
CA ASN A 422 2.43 -22.21 -37.35
C ASN A 422 1.89 -23.12 -38.45
N LYS A 423 2.56 -23.21 -39.61
CA LYS A 423 2.19 -24.16 -40.67
C LYS A 423 2.27 -25.60 -40.19
N TYR A 424 3.27 -25.96 -39.40
CA TYR A 424 3.39 -27.29 -38.81
C TYR A 424 2.20 -27.60 -37.89
N VAL A 425 1.88 -26.69 -36.96
CA VAL A 425 0.74 -26.85 -36.03
C VAL A 425 -0.58 -26.98 -36.77
N VAL A 426 -0.83 -26.14 -37.78
CA VAL A 426 -2.01 -26.22 -38.64
C VAL A 426 -2.08 -27.56 -39.36
N SER A 427 -0.96 -28.03 -39.93
CA SER A 427 -0.90 -29.30 -40.67
C SER A 427 -1.14 -30.52 -39.77
N LEU A 428 -0.70 -30.46 -38.51
CA LEU A 428 -0.89 -31.52 -37.52
C LEU A 428 -2.36 -31.66 -37.10
N HIS A 429 -3.09 -30.54 -36.98
CA HIS A 429 -4.50 -30.49 -36.58
C HIS A 429 -5.49 -30.50 -37.75
N GLN A 430 -5.01 -30.40 -38.99
CA GLN A 430 -5.86 -30.47 -40.17
C GLN A 430 -6.47 -31.87 -40.32
N LYS A 431 -7.80 -31.96 -40.38
CA LYS A 431 -8.52 -33.21 -40.65
C LYS A 431 -8.27 -33.68 -42.08
N ARG A 432 -7.93 -34.97 -42.24
CA ARG A 432 -7.71 -35.60 -43.55
C ARG A 432 -9.02 -36.18 -44.06
N PHE A 433 -9.33 -35.93 -45.34
CA PHE A 433 -10.62 -36.27 -45.94
C PHE A 433 -11.02 -37.75 -45.76
N ASN A 434 -10.08 -38.68 -45.94
CA ASN A 434 -10.40 -40.12 -45.88
C ASN A 434 -10.63 -40.62 -44.45
N LEU A 435 -9.88 -40.13 -43.46
CA LEU A 435 -10.00 -40.59 -42.07
C LEU A 435 -10.94 -39.73 -41.22
N GLN A 436 -11.32 -38.54 -41.69
CA GLN A 436 -12.04 -37.51 -40.92
C GLN A 436 -11.39 -37.16 -39.57
N LYS A 437 -10.11 -37.52 -39.42
CA LYS A 437 -9.25 -37.28 -38.26
C LYS A 437 -7.98 -36.56 -38.69
N SER A 438 -7.43 -35.79 -37.76
CA SER A 438 -6.13 -35.14 -37.86
C SER A 438 -5.00 -36.08 -37.41
N ALA A 439 -3.76 -35.74 -37.77
CA ALA A 439 -2.61 -36.49 -37.29
C ALA A 439 -2.49 -36.42 -35.76
N TYR A 440 -2.82 -35.28 -35.16
CA TYR A 440 -2.88 -35.12 -33.71
C TYR A 440 -3.86 -36.10 -33.05
N GLU A 441 -5.09 -36.18 -33.55
CA GLU A 441 -6.13 -37.09 -33.02
C GLU A 441 -5.70 -38.55 -33.13
N VAL A 442 -5.14 -38.96 -34.28
CA VAL A 442 -4.66 -40.34 -34.49
C VAL A 442 -3.49 -40.67 -33.55
N LEU A 443 -2.52 -39.77 -33.41
CA LEU A 443 -1.39 -39.98 -32.49
C LEU A 443 -1.85 -40.01 -31.02
N GLY A 444 -2.82 -39.18 -30.66
CA GLY A 444 -3.42 -39.19 -29.32
C GLY A 444 -4.15 -40.50 -29.02
N GLU A 445 -4.94 -41.01 -29.98
CA GLU A 445 -5.58 -42.32 -29.87
C GLU A 445 -4.56 -43.45 -29.77
N LEU A 446 -3.54 -43.48 -30.62
CA LEU A 446 -2.48 -44.50 -30.57
C LEU A 446 -1.73 -44.47 -29.24
N SER A 447 -1.40 -43.28 -28.72
CA SER A 447 -0.76 -43.14 -27.41
C SER A 447 -1.65 -43.62 -26.26
N SER A 448 -2.98 -43.47 -26.37
CA SER A 448 -3.90 -44.02 -25.36
C SER A 448 -3.97 -45.56 -25.35
N LEU A 449 -3.53 -46.19 -26.44
CA LEU A 449 -3.54 -47.64 -26.63
C LEU A 449 -2.21 -48.31 -26.27
N GLU A 450 -1.25 -47.59 -25.68
CA GLU A 450 0.09 -48.11 -25.32
C GLU A 450 0.05 -49.32 -24.38
N CYS A 451 -0.98 -49.43 -23.55
CA CYS A 451 -1.16 -50.56 -22.62
C CYS A 451 -1.94 -51.74 -23.22
N VAL A 452 -2.40 -51.64 -24.47
CA VAL A 452 -3.13 -52.70 -25.16
C VAL A 452 -2.13 -53.67 -25.78
N PRO A 453 -2.24 -54.98 -25.54
CA PRO A 453 -1.32 -55.94 -26.13
C PRO A 453 -1.40 -55.89 -27.67
N PHE A 454 -0.23 -55.78 -28.31
CA PHE A 454 -0.13 -55.77 -29.75
C PHE A 454 -0.53 -57.14 -30.31
N VAL A 455 -1.59 -57.18 -31.10
CA VAL A 455 -2.01 -58.37 -31.84
C VAL A 455 -1.61 -58.16 -33.30
N ALA A 456 -0.66 -58.95 -33.78
CA ALA A 456 -0.29 -58.96 -35.19
C ALA A 456 -1.44 -59.56 -36.00
N VAL A 457 -2.13 -58.71 -36.77
CA VAL A 457 -3.17 -59.14 -37.72
C VAL A 457 -2.64 -58.85 -39.12
N GLU A 458 -2.56 -59.88 -39.97
CA GLU A 458 -2.33 -59.70 -41.40
C GLU A 458 -3.60 -59.12 -42.02
N LEU A 459 -3.52 -57.88 -42.51
CA LEU A 459 -4.61 -57.28 -43.27
C LEU A 459 -4.62 -57.95 -44.66
N PRO A 460 -5.72 -58.61 -45.07
CA PRO A 460 -5.83 -59.16 -46.41
C PRO A 460 -5.76 -58.00 -47.41
N ASN A 461 -4.77 -58.08 -48.32
CA ASN A 461 -4.45 -57.12 -49.37
C ASN A 461 -5.42 -55.93 -49.51
N LEU A 462 -5.02 -54.77 -48.99
CA LEU A 462 -5.61 -53.48 -49.36
C LEU A 462 -5.25 -53.18 -50.83
N VAL A 463 -5.96 -53.82 -51.76
CA VAL A 463 -6.00 -53.39 -53.16
C VAL A 463 -7.10 -52.34 -53.25
N GLY A 464 -6.68 -51.08 -53.35
CA GLY A 464 -7.53 -49.92 -53.59
C GLY A 464 -6.70 -48.78 -54.14
#